data_AF-A0A818PC74-F1
#
_entry.id   AF-A0A818PC74-F1
#
_cell.length_a   1.000
_cell.length_b   1.000
_cell.length_c   1.000
_cell.angle_alpha   90.00
_cell.angle_beta   90.00
_cell.angle_gamma   90.00
#
_symmetry.space_group_name_H-M   'P 1'
#
loop_
_entity.id
_entity.type
_entity.pdbx_description
1 polymer ?
#
loop_
_entity_poly.entity_id
_entity_poly.type
_entity_poly.pdbx_seq_one_letter_code
_entity_poly.pdbx_strand_id
1 'polypeptide(L)'
;MVFKSIIRYIINRYLKNYIEELDDEKLNFDLIHENVTLENLRLKPEALSDLNLPVAVAAGCVEKLVLTIPWMNLHSNPTKIHINGLYILVVPKNESDQDLTEHHANKMRRVLQKVQNLRRIMLENKKLDEKEMTFFERKRLQIMQNIELIVENLHISYETNSTTKLGHPFSFGITIHSIKLNTDNDRKTRNKNKDKTSIIYILKELNSLSIYWNVKCTSRINMPFNTVIDDLKSKIATASCRAKHFDMNYILYPTNMDVNMIIIITDGEHNFDRSTFNIDIKIRQLALNIDSTQFSDLSDFAKFQNYSTLYDRCREYRQLYLQESTDNTLLNQEQKERLK
;
A
#
# COMPACT_ATOMS: atom_id res chain seq x y z
N MET A 1 24.26 -17.80 -10.89
CA MET A 1 24.26 -17.48 -9.43
C MET A 1 23.92 -16.02 -9.13
N VAL A 2 24.49 -15.01 -9.80
CA VAL A 2 24.31 -13.57 -9.44
C VAL A 2 22.89 -13.01 -9.65
N PHE A 3 22.21 -13.31 -10.77
CA PHE A 3 20.87 -12.76 -11.05
C PHE A 3 19.80 -13.24 -10.07
N LYS A 4 19.84 -14.54 -9.69
CA LYS A 4 18.96 -15.09 -8.65
C LYS A 4 19.14 -14.33 -7.33
N SER A 5 20.38 -13.96 -6.97
CA SER A 5 20.66 -13.18 -5.77
C SER A 5 20.10 -11.75 -5.84
N ILE A 6 20.13 -11.09 -7.01
CA ILE A 6 19.51 -9.76 -7.21
C ILE A 6 18.00 -9.85 -7.04
N ILE A 7 17.35 -10.81 -7.72
CA ILE A 7 15.90 -11.00 -7.62
C ILE A 7 15.51 -11.32 -6.17
N ARG A 8 16.20 -12.25 -5.52
CA ARG A 8 16.00 -12.62 -4.12
C ARG A 8 16.08 -11.40 -3.22
N TYR A 9 17.08 -10.55 -3.42
CA TYR A 9 17.24 -9.32 -2.66
C TYR A 9 16.05 -8.38 -2.89
N ILE A 10 15.64 -8.14 -4.13
CA ILE A 10 14.50 -7.25 -4.46
C ILE A 10 13.22 -7.77 -3.80
N ILE A 11 12.89 -9.05 -3.97
CA ILE A 11 11.70 -9.67 -3.40
C ILE A 11 11.72 -9.58 -1.87
N ASN A 12 12.84 -9.97 -1.24
CA ASN A 12 12.96 -9.90 0.22
C ASN A 12 12.96 -8.47 0.75
N ARG A 13 13.43 -7.49 -0.03
CA ARG A 13 13.48 -6.08 0.37
C ARG A 13 12.11 -5.42 0.28
N TYR A 14 11.36 -5.69 -0.79
CA TYR A 14 10.12 -4.97 -1.09
C TYR A 14 8.85 -5.74 -0.74
N LEU A 15 8.83 -7.07 -0.82
CA LEU A 15 7.61 -7.86 -0.60
C LEU A 15 7.51 -8.47 0.80
N LYS A 16 8.64 -8.67 1.50
CA LYS A 16 8.69 -9.35 2.81
C LYS A 16 7.83 -8.69 3.88
N ASN A 17 7.64 -7.37 3.82
CA ASN A 17 6.81 -6.66 4.80
C ASN A 17 5.31 -6.85 4.56
N TYR A 18 4.91 -7.27 3.36
CA TYR A 18 3.51 -7.39 2.95
C TYR A 18 3.02 -8.84 2.91
N ILE A 19 3.92 -9.82 2.71
CA ILE A 19 3.58 -11.23 2.52
C ILE A 19 4.01 -12.07 3.73
N GLU A 20 3.16 -13.01 4.17
CA GLU A 20 3.37 -13.86 5.36
C GLU A 20 4.58 -14.77 5.21
N GLU A 21 4.57 -15.60 4.16
CA GLU A 21 5.58 -16.63 3.90
C GLU A 21 6.05 -16.57 2.45
N LEU A 22 7.25 -16.04 2.25
CA LEU A 22 7.98 -16.13 0.99
C LEU A 22 8.89 -17.35 1.05
N ASP A 23 8.34 -18.54 0.85
CA ASP A 23 9.15 -19.75 0.75
C ASP A 23 10.01 -19.71 -0.52
N ASP A 24 11.28 -20.07 -0.37
CA ASP A 24 12.23 -20.16 -1.46
C ASP A 24 11.77 -21.14 -2.56
N GLU A 25 10.92 -22.11 -2.21
CA GLU A 25 10.34 -23.11 -3.11
C GLU A 25 9.18 -22.58 -3.96
N LYS A 26 8.47 -21.54 -3.50
CA LYS A 26 7.36 -20.91 -4.25
C LYS A 26 7.86 -20.00 -5.40
N LEU A 27 9.17 -19.79 -5.50
CA LEU A 27 9.79 -18.98 -6.54
C LEU A 27 10.16 -19.83 -7.74
N ASN A 28 9.29 -19.80 -8.74
CA ASN A 28 9.58 -20.38 -10.04
C ASN A 28 10.44 -19.40 -10.84
N PHE A 29 11.75 -19.67 -10.85
CA PHE A 29 12.72 -18.95 -11.65
C PHE A 29 12.80 -19.55 -13.05
N ASP A 30 12.10 -18.96 -14.00
CA ASP A 30 12.34 -19.24 -15.40
C ASP A 30 13.39 -18.26 -15.94
N LEU A 31 14.65 -18.55 -15.60
CA LEU A 31 15.78 -17.73 -16.04
C LEU A 31 16.00 -17.76 -17.56
N ILE A 32 15.50 -18.80 -18.23
CA ILE A 32 15.62 -18.93 -19.69
C ILE A 32 14.65 -17.94 -20.37
N HIS A 33 13.48 -17.73 -19.79
CA HIS A 33 12.45 -16.81 -20.30
C HIS A 33 12.42 -15.45 -19.58
N GLU A 34 13.45 -15.10 -18.83
CA GLU A 34 13.57 -13.82 -18.11
C GLU A 34 12.45 -13.52 -17.09
N ASN A 35 11.70 -14.55 -16.68
CA ASN A 35 10.49 -14.42 -15.88
C ASN A 35 10.67 -15.02 -14.48
N VAL A 36 10.16 -14.30 -13.48
CA VAL A 36 10.04 -14.77 -12.10
C VAL A 36 8.58 -14.75 -11.75
N THR A 37 8.02 -15.91 -11.40
CA THR A 37 6.61 -16.04 -11.07
C THR A 37 6.45 -16.45 -9.60
N LEU A 38 5.54 -15.76 -8.92
CA LEU A 38 5.08 -16.00 -7.57
C LEU A 38 3.57 -16.17 -7.61
N GLU A 39 3.03 -17.21 -6.98
CA GLU A 39 1.59 -17.50 -7.00
C GLU A 39 1.06 -17.72 -5.58
N ASN A 40 -0.23 -17.40 -5.39
CA ASN A 40 -0.99 -17.63 -4.16
C ASN A 40 -0.31 -17.06 -2.89
N LEU A 41 0.10 -15.79 -2.96
CA LEU A 41 0.79 -15.11 -1.87
C LEU A 41 -0.22 -14.55 -0.87
N ARG A 42 -0.10 -14.93 0.40
CA ARG A 42 -0.93 -14.40 1.48
C ARG A 42 -0.37 -13.09 2.02
N LEU A 43 -1.26 -12.12 2.19
CA LEU A 43 -0.90 -10.84 2.80
C LEU A 43 -0.89 -10.94 4.32
N LYS A 44 0.06 -10.25 4.94
CA LYS A 44 0.13 -10.10 6.40
C LYS A 44 -1.05 -9.26 6.92
N PRO A 45 -1.54 -9.53 8.14
CA PRO A 45 -2.51 -8.66 8.81
C PRO A 45 -2.05 -7.19 8.87
N GLU A 46 -0.74 -6.98 9.02
CA GLU A 46 -0.10 -5.66 9.13
C GLU A 46 0.30 -5.05 7.77
N ALA A 47 -0.02 -5.68 6.63
CA ALA A 47 0.47 -5.24 5.31
C ALA A 47 0.12 -3.78 4.96
N LEU A 48 -0.97 -3.24 5.52
CA LEU A 48 -1.39 -1.84 5.30
C LEU A 48 -0.89 -0.86 6.38
N SER A 49 -0.09 -1.33 7.34
CA SER A 49 0.36 -0.52 8.49
C SER A 49 1.23 0.68 8.08
N ASP A 50 1.98 0.59 6.98
CA ASP A 50 2.82 1.68 6.49
C ASP A 50 2.00 2.90 5.99
N LEU A 51 0.72 2.70 5.71
CA LEU A 51 -0.21 3.79 5.35
C LEU A 51 -0.66 4.60 6.58
N ASN A 52 -0.29 4.19 7.80
CA ASN A 52 -0.74 4.78 9.07
C ASN A 52 -2.27 4.90 9.17
N LEU A 53 -2.98 3.91 8.63
CA LEU A 53 -4.44 3.83 8.70
C LEU A 53 -4.86 2.94 9.88
N PRO A 54 -5.97 3.25 10.59
CA PRO A 54 -6.47 2.46 11.73
C PRO A 54 -7.21 1.20 11.26
N VAL A 55 -6.55 0.40 10.43
CA VAL A 55 -7.13 -0.78 9.77
C VAL A 55 -6.17 -1.95 9.79
N ALA A 56 -6.72 -3.16 9.69
CA ALA A 56 -5.98 -4.41 9.57
C ALA A 56 -6.51 -5.21 8.36
N VAL A 57 -5.66 -6.06 7.81
CA VAL A 57 -6.07 -7.02 6.77
C VAL A 57 -6.66 -8.25 7.45
N ALA A 58 -7.95 -8.50 7.26
CA ALA A 58 -8.62 -9.71 7.77
C ALA A 58 -8.37 -10.91 6.84
N ALA A 59 -8.39 -10.70 5.53
CA ALA A 59 -8.02 -11.68 4.53
C ALA A 59 -7.39 -10.97 3.34
N GLY A 60 -6.26 -11.46 2.83
CA GLY A 60 -5.59 -10.85 1.68
C GLY A 60 -4.79 -11.85 0.86
N CYS A 61 -4.90 -11.76 -0.46
CA CYS A 61 -4.22 -12.65 -1.39
C CYS A 61 -3.75 -11.92 -2.64
N VAL A 62 -2.55 -12.28 -3.12
CA VAL A 62 -2.08 -12.02 -4.48
C VAL A 62 -2.05 -13.37 -5.21
N GLU A 63 -2.92 -13.53 -6.20
CA GLU A 63 -3.06 -14.79 -6.95
C GLU A 63 -1.83 -15.06 -7.81
N LYS A 64 -1.34 -14.05 -8.53
CA LYS A 64 -0.12 -14.18 -9.34
C LYS A 64 0.63 -12.86 -9.45
N LEU A 65 1.94 -12.93 -9.25
CA LEU A 65 2.89 -11.85 -9.48
C LEU A 65 3.98 -12.35 -10.44
N VAL A 66 4.12 -11.69 -11.59
CA VAL A 66 5.14 -11.98 -12.60
C VAL A 66 6.07 -10.79 -12.72
N LEU A 67 7.37 -11.04 -12.60
CA LEU A 67 8.43 -10.06 -12.86
C LEU A 67 9.20 -10.49 -14.11
N THR A 68 9.14 -9.68 -15.16
CA THR A 68 9.90 -9.87 -16.39
C THR A 68 11.03 -8.85 -16.42
N ILE A 69 12.27 -9.32 -16.26
CA ILE A 69 13.46 -8.45 -16.16
C ILE A 69 14.32 -8.65 -17.41
N PRO A 70 14.44 -7.66 -18.31
CA PRO A 70 15.22 -7.79 -19.53
C PRO A 70 16.73 -7.68 -19.25
N TRP A 71 17.35 -8.74 -18.72
CA TRP A 71 18.72 -8.74 -18.20
C TRP A 71 19.76 -8.20 -19.18
N MET A 72 19.58 -8.52 -20.46
CA MET A 72 20.47 -8.09 -21.55
C MET A 72 20.21 -6.65 -22.00
N ASN A 73 18.99 -6.14 -21.79
CA ASN A 73 18.48 -4.91 -22.40
C ASN A 73 17.84 -3.93 -21.39
N LEU A 74 18.32 -3.88 -20.15
CA LEU A 74 17.76 -3.04 -19.07
C LEU A 74 17.70 -1.53 -19.40
N HIS A 75 18.52 -1.05 -20.35
CA HIS A 75 18.51 0.35 -20.78
C HIS A 75 17.42 0.67 -21.80
N SER A 76 17.07 -0.29 -22.67
CA SER A 76 16.15 -0.09 -23.78
C SER A 76 14.76 -0.64 -23.48
N ASN A 77 14.66 -1.73 -22.72
CA ASN A 77 13.41 -2.41 -22.40
C ASN A 77 13.03 -2.18 -20.93
N PRO A 78 11.75 -1.94 -20.62
CA PRO A 78 11.28 -1.80 -19.25
C PRO A 78 11.26 -3.14 -18.53
N THR A 79 11.50 -3.10 -17.22
CA THR A 79 11.16 -4.22 -16.33
C THR A 79 9.65 -4.23 -16.15
N LYS A 80 9.01 -5.34 -16.51
CA LYS A 80 7.55 -5.48 -16.40
C LYS A 80 7.19 -6.18 -15.10
N ILE A 81 6.26 -5.58 -14.37
CA ILE A 81 5.66 -6.13 -13.16
C ILE A 81 4.20 -6.35 -13.47
N HIS A 82 3.74 -7.59 -13.42
CA HIS A 82 2.33 -7.93 -13.64
C HIS A 82 1.77 -8.57 -12.38
N ILE A 83 0.81 -7.89 -11.77
CA ILE A 83 0.04 -8.39 -10.63
C ILE A 83 -1.33 -8.76 -11.17
N ASN A 84 -1.70 -10.03 -11.06
CA ASN A 84 -3.03 -10.51 -11.38
C ASN A 84 -3.69 -11.05 -10.12
N GLY A 85 -4.85 -10.51 -9.79
CA GLY A 85 -5.66 -10.92 -8.65
C GLY A 85 -5.13 -10.42 -7.32
N LEU A 86 -5.43 -9.16 -6.99
CA LEU A 86 -5.17 -8.57 -5.66
C LEU A 86 -6.49 -8.42 -4.91
N TYR A 87 -6.72 -9.27 -3.93
CA TYR A 87 -7.98 -9.31 -3.18
C TYR A 87 -7.69 -9.03 -1.71
N ILE A 88 -8.31 -7.99 -1.14
CA ILE A 88 -8.06 -7.56 0.24
C ILE A 88 -9.39 -7.27 0.93
N LEU A 89 -9.67 -7.96 2.03
CA LEU A 89 -10.68 -7.60 3.02
C LEU A 89 -10.00 -6.88 4.18
N VAL A 90 -10.38 -5.63 4.37
CA VAL A 90 -9.86 -4.71 5.38
C VAL A 90 -10.92 -4.52 6.45
N VAL A 91 -10.49 -4.51 7.72
CA VAL A 91 -11.36 -4.28 8.88
C VAL A 91 -10.78 -3.16 9.75
N PRO A 92 -11.62 -2.41 10.49
CA PRO A 92 -11.11 -1.49 11.49
C PRO A 92 -10.29 -2.23 12.55
N LYS A 93 -9.17 -1.64 12.97
CA LYS A 93 -8.32 -2.19 14.01
C LYS A 93 -8.95 -1.91 15.38
N ASN A 94 -9.21 -2.96 16.17
CA ASN A 94 -9.64 -2.80 17.55
C ASN A 94 -8.38 -2.73 18.43
N GLU A 95 -8.00 -1.53 18.86
CA GLU A 95 -6.85 -1.36 19.76
C GLU A 95 -7.32 -1.38 21.22
N SER A 96 -6.83 -2.35 22.00
CA SER A 96 -7.00 -2.35 23.45
C SER A 96 -5.99 -1.40 24.11
N ASP A 97 -6.24 -0.95 25.34
CA ASP A 97 -5.34 -0.01 26.04
C ASP A 97 -3.94 -0.60 26.31
N GLN A 98 -3.81 -1.93 26.40
CA GLN A 98 -2.50 -2.62 26.53
C GLN A 98 -1.69 -2.60 25.24
N ASP A 99 -2.35 -2.72 24.09
CA ASP A 99 -1.69 -2.73 22.77
C ASP A 99 -1.03 -1.39 22.46
N LEU A 100 -1.48 -0.29 23.07
CA LEU A 100 -1.00 1.07 22.79
C LEU A 100 0.41 1.36 23.32
N THR A 101 0.73 0.85 24.51
CA THR A 101 2.08 1.04 25.09
C THR A 101 3.12 0.32 24.21
N GLU A 102 2.77 -0.89 23.77
CA GLU A 102 3.57 -1.66 22.83
C GLU A 102 3.56 -1.04 21.43
N HIS A 103 2.45 -0.46 20.98
CA HIS A 103 2.33 0.25 19.72
C HIS A 103 3.17 1.53 19.69
N HIS A 104 3.24 2.30 20.78
CA HIS A 104 4.12 3.46 20.91
C HIS A 104 5.59 3.06 20.94
N ALA A 105 5.94 2.04 21.74
CA ALA A 105 7.29 1.49 21.74
C ALA A 105 7.68 1.00 20.34
N ASN A 106 6.77 0.32 19.64
CA ASN A 106 6.98 -0.18 18.28
C ASN A 106 7.01 0.93 17.23
N LYS A 107 6.18 1.97 17.34
CA LYS A 107 6.17 3.16 16.47
C LYS A 107 7.48 3.93 16.65
N MET A 108 7.90 4.18 17.88
CA MET A 108 9.18 4.80 18.20
C MET A 108 10.34 3.95 17.69
N ARG A 109 10.32 2.63 17.93
CA ARG A 109 11.33 1.69 17.41
C ARG A 109 11.35 1.67 15.88
N ARG A 110 10.21 1.71 15.20
CA ARG A 110 10.11 1.79 13.73
C ARG A 110 10.66 3.12 13.22
N VAL A 111 10.37 4.24 13.89
CA VAL A 111 10.95 5.56 13.57
C VAL A 111 12.46 5.51 13.75
N LEU A 112 12.96 4.98 14.87
CA LEU A 112 14.39 4.81 15.13
C LEU A 112 15.05 3.90 14.09
N GLN A 113 14.42 2.79 13.72
CA GLN A 113 14.91 1.90 12.67
C GLN A 113 14.91 2.57 11.29
N LYS A 114 13.86 3.34 10.96
CA LYS A 114 13.82 4.15 9.73
C LYS A 114 14.96 5.17 9.74
N VAL A 115 15.17 5.90 10.83
CA VAL A 115 16.28 6.85 11.00
C VAL A 115 17.64 6.16 10.89
N GLN A 116 17.83 5.00 11.52
CA GLN A 116 19.08 4.24 11.46
C GLN A 116 19.34 3.69 10.05
N ASN A 117 18.32 3.13 9.39
CA ASN A 117 18.42 2.65 8.02
C ASN A 117 18.70 3.82 7.05
N LEU A 118 18.05 4.97 7.24
CA LEU A 118 18.31 6.19 6.48
C LEU A 118 19.75 6.67 6.70
N ARG A 119 20.25 6.67 7.95
CA ARG A 119 21.65 6.98 8.25
C ARG A 119 22.61 6.01 7.56
N ARG A 120 22.30 4.70 7.55
CA ARG A 120 23.10 3.69 6.86
C ARG A 120 23.11 3.93 5.35
N ILE A 121 21.95 4.19 4.75
CA ILE A 121 21.81 4.55 3.33
C ILE A 121 22.55 5.86 3.03
N MET A 122 22.50 6.86 3.91
CA MET A 122 23.23 8.11 3.74
C MET A 122 24.74 7.91 3.84
N LEU A 123 25.22 7.05 4.74
CA LEU A 123 26.64 6.71 4.87
C LEU A 123 27.14 5.86 3.69
N GLU A 124 26.29 4.98 3.14
CA GLU A 124 26.53 4.24 1.91
C GLU A 124 26.52 5.18 0.69
N ASN A 125 25.55 6.09 0.59
CA ASN A 125 25.43 7.05 -0.51
C ASN A 125 26.51 8.13 -0.48
N LYS A 126 27.03 8.54 0.69
CA LYS A 126 28.19 9.45 0.81
C LYS A 126 29.49 8.82 0.31
N LYS A 127 29.54 7.50 0.09
CA LYS A 127 30.68 6.78 -0.49
C LYS A 127 30.51 6.49 -1.99
N LEU A 128 29.40 6.88 -2.63
CA LEU A 128 29.16 6.57 -4.03
C LEU A 128 29.69 7.70 -4.93
N ASP A 129 31.01 7.71 -5.12
CA ASP A 129 31.54 8.16 -6.42
C ASP A 129 31.10 7.13 -7.47
N GLU A 130 30.60 7.58 -8.63
CA GLU A 130 30.13 6.71 -9.74
C GLU A 130 31.17 5.64 -10.15
N LYS A 131 32.45 5.87 -9.83
CA LYS A 131 33.57 4.95 -10.10
C LYS A 131 33.60 3.70 -9.20
N GLU A 132 32.94 3.70 -8.04
CA GLU A 132 33.01 2.59 -7.07
C GLU A 132 31.68 1.83 -6.84
N MET A 133 30.62 2.08 -7.63
CA MET A 133 29.40 1.28 -7.52
C MET A 133 29.66 -0.19 -7.89
N THR A 134 29.15 -1.12 -7.07
CA THR A 134 29.26 -2.55 -7.38
C THR A 134 28.36 -2.89 -8.57
N PHE A 135 28.75 -3.86 -9.40
CA PHE A 135 27.95 -4.33 -10.55
C PHE A 135 26.48 -4.66 -10.15
N PHE A 136 26.30 -5.24 -8.97
CA PHE A 136 25.00 -5.53 -8.36
C PHE A 136 24.13 -4.27 -8.17
N GLU A 137 24.72 -3.20 -7.65
CA GLU A 137 24.00 -1.95 -7.34
C GLU A 137 23.60 -1.21 -8.61
N ARG A 138 24.50 -1.15 -9.60
CA ARG A 138 24.18 -0.60 -10.93
C ARG A 138 23.00 -1.31 -11.56
N LYS A 139 23.01 -2.64 -11.56
CA LYS A 139 21.91 -3.45 -12.12
C LYS A 139 20.61 -3.26 -11.35
N ARG A 140 20.64 -3.22 -10.01
CA ARG A 140 19.46 -2.94 -9.19
C ARG A 140 18.83 -1.58 -9.53
N LEU A 141 19.64 -0.53 -9.60
CA LEU A 141 19.16 0.82 -9.93
C LEU A 141 18.56 0.87 -11.35
N GLN A 142 19.19 0.21 -12.32
CA GLN A 142 18.66 0.11 -13.69
C GLN A 142 17.28 -0.55 -13.73
N ILE A 143 17.06 -1.63 -12.96
CA ILE A 143 15.75 -2.30 -12.89
C ILE A 143 14.68 -1.35 -12.32
N MET A 144 15.04 -0.52 -11.33
CA MET A 144 14.08 0.38 -10.66
C MET A 144 13.75 1.65 -11.44
N GLN A 145 14.57 2.04 -12.42
CA GLN A 145 14.41 3.29 -13.16
C GLN A 145 13.40 3.21 -14.32
N ASN A 146 13.09 2.01 -14.81
CA ASN A 146 12.23 1.81 -15.98
C ASN A 146 11.25 0.66 -15.73
N ILE A 147 10.21 0.94 -14.95
CA ILE A 147 9.21 -0.04 -14.54
C ILE A 147 7.92 0.19 -15.32
N GLU A 148 7.41 -0.90 -15.92
CA GLU A 148 6.05 -0.99 -16.42
C GLU A 148 5.25 -1.86 -15.44
N LEU A 149 4.20 -1.30 -14.84
CA LEU A 149 3.35 -1.99 -13.87
C LEU A 149 1.97 -2.21 -14.47
N ILE A 150 1.55 -3.47 -14.50
CA ILE A 150 0.20 -3.89 -14.89
C ILE A 150 -0.46 -4.54 -13.68
N VAL A 151 -1.62 -4.03 -13.28
CA VAL A 151 -2.42 -4.60 -12.19
C VAL A 151 -3.77 -4.99 -12.76
N GLU A 152 -4.11 -6.27 -12.64
CA GLU A 152 -5.37 -6.83 -13.09
C GLU A 152 -6.13 -7.46 -11.93
N ASN A 153 -7.46 -7.37 -11.99
CA ASN A 153 -8.37 -7.95 -11.01
C ASN A 153 -8.04 -7.54 -9.57
N LEU A 154 -8.20 -6.25 -9.30
CA LEU A 154 -8.04 -5.67 -7.97
C LEU A 154 -9.41 -5.52 -7.30
N HIS A 155 -9.51 -5.98 -6.05
CA HIS A 155 -10.66 -5.74 -5.19
C HIS A 155 -10.18 -5.46 -3.77
N ILE A 156 -10.38 -4.24 -3.31
CA ILE A 156 -10.17 -3.84 -1.93
C ILE A 156 -11.53 -3.55 -1.31
N SER A 157 -11.95 -4.37 -0.35
CA SER A 157 -13.17 -4.18 0.41
C SER A 157 -12.84 -3.85 1.85
N TYR A 158 -13.39 -2.78 2.37
CA TYR A 158 -13.46 -2.51 3.79
C TYR A 158 -14.80 -2.98 4.34
N GLU A 159 -14.78 -3.55 5.54
CA GLU A 159 -15.97 -4.02 6.19
C GLU A 159 -15.96 -3.73 7.68
N THR A 160 -17.12 -3.35 8.21
CA THR A 160 -17.31 -3.11 9.63
C THR A 160 -18.16 -4.18 10.27
N ASN A 161 -17.96 -4.38 11.58
CA ASN A 161 -18.82 -5.21 12.39
C ASN A 161 -20.02 -4.41 12.95
N SER A 162 -21.02 -5.13 13.44
CA SER A 162 -22.22 -4.56 14.05
C SER A 162 -21.97 -3.79 15.36
N THR A 163 -20.78 -3.93 15.95
CA THR A 163 -20.39 -3.22 17.19
C THR A 163 -19.86 -1.81 16.95
N THR A 164 -19.80 -1.35 15.70
CA THR A 164 -19.46 0.04 15.41
C THR A 164 -20.54 0.99 15.94
N LYS A 165 -20.15 2.23 16.28
CA LYS A 165 -21.07 3.27 16.78
C LYS A 165 -22.18 3.65 15.79
N LEU A 166 -22.09 3.23 14.51
CA LEU A 166 -23.16 3.37 13.52
C LEU A 166 -24.36 2.44 13.80
N GLY A 167 -24.20 1.40 14.62
CA GLY A 167 -25.30 0.50 15.00
C GLY A 167 -25.68 -0.55 13.95
N HIS A 168 -24.97 -0.61 12.81
CA HIS A 168 -25.09 -1.68 11.82
C HIS A 168 -23.78 -1.87 11.04
N PRO A 169 -23.51 -3.08 10.51
CA PRO A 169 -22.39 -3.31 9.61
C PRO A 169 -22.62 -2.64 8.25
N PHE A 170 -21.54 -2.26 7.59
CA PHE A 170 -21.55 -1.81 6.19
C PHE A 170 -20.24 -2.25 5.51
N SER A 171 -20.26 -2.29 4.19
CA SER A 171 -19.05 -2.57 3.40
C SER A 171 -18.89 -1.52 2.33
N PHE A 172 -17.70 -0.95 2.18
CA PHE A 172 -17.34 -0.16 1.02
C PHE A 172 -16.17 -0.81 0.32
N GLY A 173 -16.02 -0.56 -0.96
CA GLY A 173 -14.86 -1.07 -1.67
C GLY A 173 -14.67 -0.48 -3.04
N ILE A 174 -13.53 -0.82 -3.59
CA ILE A 174 -13.07 -0.41 -4.90
C ILE A 174 -12.73 -1.68 -5.67
N THR A 175 -13.25 -1.80 -6.88
CA THR A 175 -12.81 -2.85 -7.81
C THR A 175 -12.30 -2.25 -9.10
N ILE A 176 -11.25 -2.84 -9.63
CA ILE A 176 -10.60 -2.40 -10.86
C ILE A 176 -10.23 -3.65 -11.67
N HIS A 177 -10.64 -3.69 -12.93
CA HIS A 177 -10.31 -4.83 -13.78
C HIS A 177 -8.88 -4.76 -14.29
N SER A 178 -8.43 -3.60 -14.78
CA SER A 178 -7.06 -3.45 -15.28
C SER A 178 -6.56 -2.00 -15.19
N ILE A 179 -5.32 -1.85 -14.75
CA ILE A 179 -4.56 -0.60 -14.68
C ILE A 179 -3.19 -0.85 -15.28
N LYS A 180 -2.72 0.08 -16.12
CA LYS A 180 -1.38 0.03 -16.69
C LYS A 180 -0.63 1.33 -16.47
N LEU A 181 0.44 1.26 -15.68
CA LEU A 181 1.33 2.38 -15.37
C LEU A 181 2.66 2.18 -16.09
N ASN A 182 3.08 3.18 -16.86
CA ASN A 182 4.34 3.15 -17.57
C ASN A 182 5.25 4.27 -17.06
N THR A 183 6.56 4.01 -16.91
CA THR A 183 7.53 5.10 -16.76
C THR A 183 7.57 5.94 -18.05
N ASP A 184 7.49 7.26 -17.89
CA ASP A 184 7.67 8.17 -19.01
C ASP A 184 9.16 8.29 -19.36
N ASN A 185 9.51 7.76 -20.53
CA ASN A 185 10.86 7.86 -21.08
C ASN A 185 11.00 8.98 -22.12
N ASP A 186 9.94 9.76 -22.39
CA ASP A 186 10.01 10.86 -23.37
C ASP A 186 10.92 11.99 -22.87
N ARG A 187 11.91 12.34 -23.71
CA ARG A 187 12.87 13.41 -23.44
C ARG A 187 12.21 14.78 -23.35
N LYS A 188 11.06 15.01 -24.01
CA LYS A 188 10.39 16.32 -24.03
C LYS A 188 9.72 16.67 -22.69
N THR A 189 9.13 15.68 -22.02
CA THR A 189 8.57 15.81 -20.66
C THR A 189 9.67 15.89 -19.61
N ARG A 190 10.74 15.08 -19.75
CA ARG A 190 11.95 15.20 -18.91
C ARG A 190 12.62 16.57 -18.99
N ASN A 191 12.73 17.19 -20.17
CA ASN A 191 13.37 18.51 -20.30
C ASN A 191 12.53 19.67 -19.74
N LYS A 192 11.21 19.49 -19.58
CA LYS A 192 10.35 20.50 -18.91
C LYS A 192 10.49 20.46 -17.39
N ASN A 193 10.74 19.28 -16.82
CA ASN A 193 11.03 19.12 -15.40
C ASN A 193 12.53 19.27 -15.17
N LYS A 194 12.95 20.39 -14.57
CA LYS A 194 14.37 20.73 -14.39
C LYS A 194 15.13 19.78 -13.44
N ASP A 195 14.42 18.92 -12.72
CA ASP A 195 14.97 18.05 -11.69
C ASP A 195 15.43 16.71 -12.29
N LYS A 196 16.75 16.53 -12.38
CA LYS A 196 17.41 15.36 -12.99
C LYS A 196 17.12 14.03 -12.27
N THR A 197 16.56 14.06 -11.07
CA THR A 197 16.32 12.89 -10.20
C THR A 197 14.85 12.44 -10.16
N SER A 198 13.95 13.07 -10.91
CA SER A 198 12.52 12.73 -10.88
C SER A 198 12.17 11.51 -11.74
N ILE A 199 11.39 10.58 -11.17
CA ILE A 199 10.76 9.47 -11.91
C ILE A 199 9.31 9.86 -12.19
N ILE A 200 8.89 9.72 -13.44
CA ILE A 200 7.55 10.07 -13.90
C ILE A 200 6.82 8.80 -14.31
N TYR A 201 5.65 8.53 -13.73
CA TYR A 201 4.75 7.47 -14.17
C TYR A 201 3.53 8.07 -14.86
N ILE A 202 3.10 7.42 -15.94
CA ILE A 202 1.93 7.80 -16.71
C ILE A 202 0.92 6.64 -16.73
N LEU A 203 -0.32 6.95 -16.36
CA LEU A 203 -1.51 6.16 -16.68
C LEU A 203 -2.24 6.84 -17.84
N LYS A 204 -2.79 6.04 -18.76
CA LYS A 204 -3.65 6.56 -19.84
C LYS A 204 -5.06 5.98 -19.84
N GLU A 205 -5.20 4.74 -19.41
CA GLU A 205 -6.45 4.00 -19.48
C GLU A 205 -6.66 3.24 -18.17
N LEU A 206 -7.90 3.26 -17.69
CA LEU A 206 -8.35 2.56 -16.50
C LEU A 206 -9.61 1.77 -16.83
N ASN A 207 -9.55 0.45 -16.69
CA ASN A 207 -10.65 -0.42 -17.13
C ASN A 207 -11.50 -0.88 -15.95
N SER A 208 -12.82 -0.69 -16.11
CA SER A 208 -13.86 -1.06 -15.14
C SER A 208 -13.56 -0.63 -13.70
N LEU A 209 -13.19 0.64 -13.48
CA LEU A 209 -13.16 1.19 -12.12
C LEU A 209 -14.60 1.22 -11.58
N SER A 210 -14.79 0.67 -10.39
CA SER A 210 -16.04 0.81 -9.65
C SER A 210 -15.78 1.08 -8.18
N ILE A 211 -16.71 1.83 -7.58
CA ILE A 211 -16.73 2.15 -6.17
C ILE A 211 -18.12 1.81 -5.68
N TYR A 212 -18.22 1.14 -4.55
CA TYR A 212 -19.50 0.73 -3.99
C TYR A 212 -19.55 1.00 -2.49
N TRP A 213 -20.77 1.15 -2.00
CA TRP A 213 -21.09 1.29 -0.59
C TRP A 213 -22.37 0.53 -0.29
N ASN A 214 -22.22 -0.66 0.29
CA ASN A 214 -23.33 -1.50 0.70
C ASN A 214 -23.74 -1.15 2.12
N VAL A 215 -24.91 -0.53 2.23
CA VAL A 215 -25.61 -0.26 3.50
C VAL A 215 -26.10 -1.61 4.07
N LYS A 216 -25.88 -1.85 5.37
CA LYS A 216 -26.39 -3.04 6.08
C LYS A 216 -26.00 -4.39 5.43
N CYS A 217 -24.71 -4.65 5.29
CA CYS A 217 -24.22 -5.89 4.69
C CYS A 217 -24.08 -7.04 5.70
N THR A 218 -24.15 -8.28 5.24
CA THR A 218 -23.75 -9.45 6.02
C THR A 218 -22.24 -9.48 6.18
N SER A 219 -21.74 -9.65 7.41
CA SER A 219 -20.31 -9.63 7.65
C SER A 219 -19.60 -10.89 7.16
N ARG A 220 -18.48 -10.72 6.44
CA ARG A 220 -17.53 -11.75 5.98
C ARG A 220 -16.34 -11.93 6.92
N ILE A 221 -16.20 -11.12 7.97
CA ILE A 221 -15.04 -11.13 8.90
C ILE A 221 -14.78 -12.52 9.50
N ASN A 222 -15.85 -13.29 9.78
CA ASN A 222 -15.76 -14.62 10.40
C ASN A 222 -15.89 -15.78 9.39
N MET A 223 -15.86 -15.50 8.09
CA MET A 223 -15.93 -16.54 7.05
C MET A 223 -14.55 -17.17 6.80
N PRO A 224 -14.51 -18.41 6.29
CA PRO A 224 -13.24 -19.04 5.88
C PRO A 224 -12.51 -18.22 4.82
N PHE A 225 -11.17 -18.16 4.91
CA PHE A 225 -10.31 -17.37 4.02
C PHE A 225 -10.64 -17.57 2.54
N ASN A 226 -10.70 -18.82 2.06
CA ASN A 226 -10.96 -19.11 0.64
C ASN A 226 -12.33 -18.59 0.20
N THR A 227 -13.37 -18.75 1.04
CA THR A 227 -14.71 -18.24 0.76
C THR A 227 -14.73 -16.72 0.61
N VAL A 228 -13.97 -16.00 1.45
CA VAL A 228 -13.83 -14.54 1.35
C VAL A 228 -13.13 -14.14 0.04
N ILE A 229 -12.03 -14.82 -0.31
CA ILE A 229 -11.29 -14.52 -1.53
C ILE A 229 -12.14 -14.81 -2.78
N ASP A 230 -12.87 -15.93 -2.80
CA ASP A 230 -13.76 -16.29 -3.92
C ASP A 230 -14.92 -15.29 -4.06
N ASP A 231 -15.50 -14.82 -2.96
CA ASP A 231 -16.49 -13.75 -2.95
C ASP A 231 -15.92 -12.46 -3.57
N LEU A 232 -14.71 -12.03 -3.14
CA LEU A 232 -14.05 -10.85 -3.69
C LEU A 232 -13.76 -11.01 -5.19
N LYS A 233 -13.30 -12.18 -5.63
CA LYS A 233 -13.09 -12.50 -7.06
C LYS A 233 -14.36 -12.34 -7.88
N SER A 234 -15.47 -12.89 -7.40
CA SER A 234 -16.75 -12.89 -8.11
C SER A 234 -17.36 -11.50 -8.32
N LYS A 235 -16.94 -10.51 -7.52
CA LYS A 235 -17.49 -9.15 -7.48
C LYS A 235 -16.79 -8.15 -8.40
N ILE A 236 -15.71 -8.55 -9.08
CA ILE A 236 -15.01 -7.68 -10.04
C ILE A 236 -15.74 -7.69 -11.37
N ALA A 237 -16.15 -6.50 -11.82
CA ALA A 237 -16.83 -6.36 -13.10
C ALA A 237 -15.84 -6.43 -14.27
N THR A 238 -16.05 -7.40 -15.15
CA THR A 238 -15.32 -7.55 -16.41
C THR A 238 -16.19 -7.12 -17.60
N ALA A 239 -15.57 -6.90 -18.77
CA ALA A 239 -16.28 -6.58 -20.01
C ALA A 239 -17.39 -7.59 -20.36
N SER A 240 -17.24 -8.86 -19.94
CA SER A 240 -18.21 -9.93 -20.17
C SER A 240 -19.28 -10.08 -19.07
N CYS A 241 -19.13 -9.43 -17.91
CA CYS A 241 -19.96 -9.73 -16.72
C CYS A 241 -20.67 -8.52 -16.10
N ARG A 242 -20.64 -7.32 -16.72
CA ARG A 242 -21.26 -6.08 -16.19
C ARG A 242 -22.73 -6.23 -15.72
N ALA A 243 -23.50 -7.13 -16.33
CA ALA A 243 -24.92 -7.34 -16.02
C ALA A 243 -25.21 -8.22 -14.79
N LYS A 244 -24.20 -8.74 -14.08
CA LYS A 244 -24.39 -9.71 -12.97
C LYS A 244 -24.24 -9.12 -11.56
N HIS A 245 -23.89 -7.85 -11.41
CA HIS A 245 -23.51 -7.28 -10.11
C HIS A 245 -24.63 -6.46 -9.46
N PHE A 246 -25.85 -7.01 -9.36
CA PHE A 246 -26.99 -6.33 -8.72
C PHE A 246 -26.90 -6.30 -7.19
N ASP A 247 -26.06 -7.15 -6.59
CA ASP A 247 -25.92 -7.25 -5.13
C ASP A 247 -25.00 -6.17 -4.54
N MET A 248 -24.52 -5.23 -5.37
CA MET A 248 -23.64 -4.15 -4.96
C MET A 248 -24.28 -2.79 -5.21
N ASN A 249 -24.29 -1.98 -4.17
CA ASN A 249 -24.81 -0.62 -4.23
C ASN A 249 -23.67 0.29 -4.71
N TYR A 250 -23.59 0.47 -6.03
CA TYR A 250 -22.51 1.25 -6.66
C TYR A 250 -22.68 2.76 -6.45
N ILE A 251 -21.61 3.41 -5.99
CA ILE A 251 -21.43 4.86 -6.09
C ILE A 251 -20.90 5.23 -7.47
N LEU A 252 -19.94 4.44 -7.95
CA LEU A 252 -19.42 4.51 -9.31
C LEU A 252 -19.62 3.13 -9.93
N TYR A 253 -20.50 3.08 -10.94
CA TYR A 253 -20.67 1.87 -11.74
C TYR A 253 -19.38 1.52 -12.48
N PRO A 254 -19.13 0.23 -12.79
CA PRO A 254 -17.94 -0.21 -13.53
C PRO A 254 -17.72 0.55 -14.85
N THR A 255 -16.83 1.55 -14.79
CA THR A 255 -16.63 2.52 -15.86
C THR A 255 -15.22 2.40 -16.41
N ASN A 256 -15.11 2.33 -17.75
CA ASN A 256 -13.83 2.50 -18.42
C ASN A 256 -13.54 4.00 -18.53
N MET A 257 -12.34 4.41 -18.14
CA MET A 257 -11.97 5.81 -18.11
C MET A 257 -10.68 6.05 -18.89
N ASP A 258 -10.73 7.02 -19.78
CA ASP A 258 -9.54 7.67 -20.33
C ASP A 258 -9.01 8.62 -19.26
N VAL A 259 -7.91 8.24 -18.61
CA VAL A 259 -7.31 8.96 -17.49
C VAL A 259 -5.90 9.33 -17.87
N ASN A 260 -5.58 10.62 -17.99
CA ASN A 260 -4.19 11.05 -18.06
C ASN A 260 -3.70 11.35 -16.64
N MET A 261 -3.11 10.35 -15.98
CA MET A 261 -2.49 10.53 -14.66
C MET A 261 -0.99 10.62 -14.81
N ILE A 262 -0.38 11.66 -14.25
CA ILE A 262 1.07 11.84 -14.18
C ILE A 262 1.46 11.85 -12.71
N ILE A 263 2.27 10.87 -12.30
CA ILE A 263 2.85 10.78 -10.95
C ILE A 263 4.32 11.15 -11.06
N ILE A 264 4.72 12.23 -10.42
CA ILE A 264 6.11 12.67 -10.34
C ILE A 264 6.62 12.35 -8.95
N ILE A 265 7.65 11.52 -8.86
CA ILE A 265 8.35 11.21 -7.61
C ILE A 265 9.71 11.89 -7.69
N THR A 266 9.95 12.84 -6.80
CA THR A 266 11.23 13.55 -6.66
C THR A 266 11.98 13.04 -5.44
N ASP A 267 13.23 12.61 -5.65
CA ASP A 267 14.16 12.39 -4.55
C ASP A 267 14.52 13.77 -3.98
N GLY A 268 14.21 14.00 -2.70
CA GLY A 268 14.46 15.28 -2.04
C GLY A 268 15.94 15.67 -2.16
N GLU A 269 16.20 16.83 -2.76
CA GLU A 269 17.53 17.42 -2.81
C GLU A 269 17.91 17.86 -1.39
N HIS A 270 18.76 17.08 -0.71
CA HIS A 270 19.49 17.47 0.50
C HIS A 270 18.66 18.06 1.66
N ASN A 271 18.63 17.33 2.78
CA ASN A 271 18.00 17.67 4.07
C ASN A 271 16.49 17.49 4.13
N PHE A 272 16.07 16.32 4.60
CA PHE A 272 14.79 16.05 5.29
C PHE A 272 13.48 16.42 4.59
N ASP A 273 13.49 16.96 3.38
CA ASP A 273 12.27 17.09 2.60
C ASP A 273 11.82 15.69 2.18
N ARG A 274 10.60 15.36 2.62
CA ARG A 274 9.91 14.11 2.30
C ARG A 274 9.92 13.95 0.78
N SER A 275 10.02 12.72 0.28
CA SER A 275 9.76 12.46 -1.14
C SER A 275 8.39 13.07 -1.49
N THR A 276 8.41 14.15 -2.26
CA THR A 276 7.20 14.81 -2.73
C THR A 276 6.70 14.00 -3.92
N PHE A 277 5.45 13.53 -3.82
CA PHE A 277 4.76 12.93 -4.94
C PHE A 277 3.73 13.93 -5.44
N ASN A 278 3.80 14.29 -6.71
CA ASN A 278 2.81 15.13 -7.37
C ASN A 278 1.98 14.26 -8.31
N ILE A 279 0.66 14.32 -8.18
CA ILE A 279 -0.28 13.56 -9.00
C ILE A 279 -1.17 14.56 -9.76
N ASP A 280 -1.04 14.63 -11.08
CA ASP A 280 -1.97 15.35 -11.97
C ASP A 280 -2.90 14.32 -12.62
N ILE A 281 -4.22 14.48 -12.52
CA ILE A 281 -5.22 13.55 -13.06
C ILE A 281 -6.19 14.33 -13.95
N LYS A 282 -6.27 13.96 -15.23
CA LYS A 282 -7.26 14.50 -16.16
C LYS A 282 -8.21 13.40 -16.62
N ILE A 283 -9.49 13.56 -16.32
CA ILE A 283 -10.56 12.62 -16.63
C ILE A 283 -11.58 13.35 -17.51
N ARG A 284 -12.08 12.69 -18.56
CA ARG A 284 -13.06 13.30 -19.49
C ARG A 284 -14.44 13.50 -18.85
N GLN A 285 -14.99 12.46 -18.22
CA GLN A 285 -16.29 12.48 -17.57
C GLN A 285 -16.32 11.43 -16.46
N LEU A 286 -16.89 11.80 -15.32
CA LEU A 286 -17.10 10.92 -14.17
C LEU A 286 -18.55 11.09 -13.70
N ALA A 287 -19.31 10.01 -13.65
CA ALA A 287 -20.68 10.00 -13.12
C ALA A 287 -20.71 9.20 -11.82
N LEU A 288 -21.12 9.86 -10.74
CA LEU A 288 -21.29 9.26 -9.42
C LEU A 288 -22.76 9.31 -9.04
N ASN A 289 -23.27 8.22 -8.48
CA ASN A 289 -24.65 8.11 -8.03
C ASN A 289 -24.63 7.72 -6.55
N ILE A 290 -25.13 8.59 -5.68
CA ILE A 290 -25.19 8.31 -4.24
C ILE A 290 -26.66 8.37 -3.84
N ASP A 291 -27.19 7.27 -3.32
CA ASP A 291 -28.54 7.23 -2.78
C ASP A 291 -28.62 7.88 -1.39
N SER A 292 -29.84 8.18 -0.92
CA SER A 292 -30.03 8.84 0.38
C SER A 292 -29.53 8.03 1.57
N THR A 293 -29.59 6.69 1.48
CA THR A 293 -29.14 5.80 2.56
C THR A 293 -27.62 5.72 2.61
N GLN A 294 -26.97 5.61 1.47
CA GLN A 294 -25.53 5.70 1.31
C GLN A 294 -25.01 7.05 1.80
N PHE A 295 -25.68 8.15 1.45
CA PHE A 295 -25.28 9.48 1.91
C PHE A 295 -25.33 9.61 3.43
N SER A 296 -26.41 9.12 4.06
CA SER A 296 -26.53 9.11 5.51
C SER A 296 -25.41 8.30 6.17
N ASP A 297 -25.20 7.06 5.72
CA ASP A 297 -24.15 6.18 6.22
C ASP A 297 -22.75 6.77 6.04
N LEU A 298 -22.47 7.33 4.86
CA LEU A 298 -21.21 8.03 4.55
C LEU A 298 -20.99 9.20 5.50
N SER A 299 -22.03 10.00 5.76
CA SER A 299 -21.95 11.13 6.67
C SER A 299 -21.65 10.68 8.09
N ASP A 300 -22.30 9.63 8.57
CA ASP A 300 -22.10 9.12 9.93
C ASP A 300 -20.74 8.44 10.08
N PHE A 301 -20.29 7.72 9.06
CA PHE A 301 -18.93 7.19 9.01
C PHE A 301 -17.86 8.28 8.99
N ALA A 302 -18.04 9.34 8.20
CA ALA A 302 -17.12 10.47 8.17
C ALA A 302 -17.02 11.17 9.53
N LYS A 303 -18.16 11.38 10.20
CA LYS A 303 -18.17 11.90 11.59
C LYS A 303 -17.41 10.95 12.51
N PHE A 304 -17.68 9.65 12.45
CA PHE A 304 -17.02 8.64 13.27
C PHE A 304 -15.49 8.66 13.08
N GLN A 305 -14.99 8.70 11.85
CA GLN A 305 -13.55 8.76 11.56
C GLN A 305 -12.90 10.03 12.11
N ASN A 306 -13.57 11.19 11.96
CA ASN A 306 -13.10 12.44 12.56
C ASN A 306 -13.04 12.36 14.09
N TYR A 307 -14.08 11.81 14.72
CA TYR A 307 -14.10 11.61 16.17
C TYR A 307 -13.04 10.61 16.63
N SER A 308 -12.82 9.52 15.90
CA SER A 308 -11.78 8.54 16.22
C SER A 308 -10.40 9.19 16.17
N THR A 309 -10.09 9.91 15.10
CA THR A 309 -8.79 10.58 14.94
C THR A 309 -8.51 11.60 16.05
N LEU A 310 -9.53 12.36 16.44
CA LEU A 310 -9.43 13.29 17.57
C LEU A 310 -9.28 12.54 18.90
N TYR A 311 -10.04 11.47 19.09
CA TYR A 311 -9.98 10.65 20.29
C TYR A 311 -8.63 9.96 20.45
N ASP A 312 -8.06 9.41 19.38
CA ASP A 312 -6.73 8.78 19.36
C ASP A 312 -5.65 9.81 19.74
N ARG A 313 -5.71 11.02 19.17
CA ARG A 313 -4.81 12.11 19.54
C ARG A 313 -4.93 12.48 21.02
N CYS A 314 -6.15 12.65 21.54
CA CYS A 314 -6.39 12.95 22.95
C CYS A 314 -5.93 11.80 23.87
N ARG A 315 -6.09 10.56 23.42
CA ARG A 315 -5.64 9.36 24.14
C ARG A 315 -4.12 9.26 24.18
N GLU A 316 -3.42 9.58 23.08
CA GLU A 316 -1.94 9.70 23.03
C GLU A 316 -1.46 10.74 24.05
N TYR A 317 -2.05 11.94 24.08
CA TYR A 317 -1.70 12.99 25.06
C TYR A 317 -1.90 12.53 26.51
N ARG A 318 -3.01 11.83 26.81
CA ARG A 318 -3.28 11.34 28.17
C ARG A 318 -2.21 10.35 28.66
N GLN A 319 -1.72 9.48 27.79
CA GLN A 319 -0.68 8.51 28.16
C GLN A 319 0.69 9.17 28.38
N LEU A 320 1.06 10.17 27.56
CA LEU A 320 2.29 10.94 27.76
C LEU A 320 2.28 11.67 29.11
N TYR A 321 1.16 12.30 29.46
CA TYR A 321 0.99 12.94 30.78
C TYR A 321 1.13 11.94 31.94
N LEU A 322 0.58 10.72 31.79
CA LEU A 322 0.70 9.68 32.81
C LEU A 322 2.15 9.20 32.95
N GLN A 323 2.89 9.02 31.84
CA GLN A 323 4.30 8.64 31.85
C GLN A 323 5.20 9.73 32.47
N GLU A 324 5.03 11.00 32.08
CA GLU A 324 5.78 12.12 32.70
C GLU A 324 5.49 12.22 34.20
N SER A 325 4.25 11.95 34.64
CA SER A 325 3.93 11.94 36.07
C SER A 325 4.62 10.80 36.82
N THR A 326 4.78 9.62 36.21
CA THR A 326 5.45 8.48 36.84
C THR A 326 6.96 8.66 36.88
N ASP A 327 7.57 9.15 35.80
CA ASP A 327 9.01 9.43 35.74
C ASP A 327 9.43 10.53 36.72
N ASN A 328 8.63 11.59 36.87
CA ASN A 328 8.87 12.63 37.87
C ASN A 328 8.74 12.10 39.31
N THR A 329 7.89 11.09 39.54
CA THR A 329 7.74 10.50 40.88
C THR A 329 8.94 9.61 41.23
N LEU A 330 9.45 8.84 40.26
CA LEU A 330 10.65 8.02 40.40
C LEU A 330 11.91 8.87 40.60
N LEU A 331 12.09 9.95 39.82
CA LEU A 331 13.23 10.86 39.95
C LEU A 331 13.26 11.53 41.34
N ASN A 332 12.10 11.91 41.88
CA ASN A 332 11.99 12.47 43.22
C ASN A 332 12.26 11.45 44.34
N GLN A 333 11.99 10.16 44.11
CA GLN A 333 12.35 9.08 45.03
C GLN A 333 13.85 8.80 45.02
N GLU A 334 14.48 8.72 43.84
CA GLU A 334 15.93 8.54 43.72
C GLU A 334 16.71 9.71 44.33
N GLN A 335 16.24 10.96 44.16
CA GLN A 335 16.86 12.12 44.79
C GLN A 335 16.74 12.08 46.33
N LYS A 336 15.62 11.59 46.87
CA LYS A 336 15.44 11.41 48.32
C LYS A 336 16.30 10.29 48.90
N GLU A 337 16.55 9.24 48.13
CA GLU A 337 17.45 8.15 48.55
C GLU A 337 18.92 8.56 48.53
N ARG A 338 19.33 9.44 47.62
CA ARG A 338 20.71 10.00 47.58
C ARG A 338 21.01 11.04 48.67
N LEU A 339 19.98 11.57 49.32
CA LEU A 339 20.08 12.57 50.40
C LEU A 339 20.05 11.93 51.81
N LYS A 340 19.91 10.60 51.90
CA LYS A 340 20.12 9.81 53.12
C LYS A 340 21.47 9.12 53.05
#